data_AF-A0A1S8WK31-F1
#
_entry.id   AF-A0A1S8WK31-F1
#
_cell.length_a   1.000
_cell.length_b   1.000
_cell.length_c   1.000
_cell.angle_alpha   90.00
_cell.angle_beta   90.00
_cell.angle_gamma   90.00
#
_symmetry.space_group_name_H-M   'P 1'
#
loop_
_entity.id
_entity.type
_entity.pdbx_description
1 polymer ?
#
loop_
_entity_poly.entity_id
_entity_poly.type
_entity_poly.pdbx_seq_one_letter_code
_entity_poly.pdbx_strand_id
1 'polypeptide(L)'
;SQTVIALFVDLTPCDTDPCILVKGSNITLAITFQSGAFIDAGRSRVQGVYEGRYHPVEYMETDICGHLNPPCPIYAGSKYTYSVSTFVSTGFH
;
A
#
# COMPACT_ATOMS: atom_id res chain seq x y z
N SER A 1 -5.83 -8.38 19.97
CA SER A 1 -4.77 -9.07 19.22
C SER A 1 -4.81 -8.57 17.79
N GLN A 2 -3.70 -8.05 17.25
CA GLN A 2 -3.64 -7.70 15.83
C GLN A 2 -3.57 -8.98 15.01
N THR A 3 -4.51 -9.12 14.07
CA THR A 3 -4.65 -10.31 13.23
C THR A 3 -3.84 -10.19 11.93
N VAL A 4 -3.23 -9.03 11.66
CA VAL A 4 -2.37 -8.81 10.50
C VAL A 4 -1.14 -8.06 10.96
N ILE A 5 0.03 -8.49 10.49
CA ILE A 5 1.33 -7.90 10.83
C ILE A 5 2.00 -7.48 9.53
N ALA A 6 2.25 -6.17 9.37
CA ALA A 6 3.11 -5.68 8.30
C ALA A 6 4.56 -6.06 8.59
N LEU A 7 5.20 -6.71 7.63
CA LEU A 7 6.58 -7.18 7.72
C LEU A 7 7.53 -6.24 6.97
N PHE A 8 7.15 -5.82 5.77
CA PHE A 8 7.93 -4.91 4.93
C PHE A 8 7.03 -3.94 4.20
N VAL A 9 7.52 -2.71 4.05
CA VAL A 9 6.90 -1.66 3.24
C VAL A 9 7.99 -1.11 2.34
N ASP A 10 7.85 -1.36 1.05
CA ASP A 10 8.81 -0.97 0.03
C ASP A 10 8.16 0.05 -0.92
N LEU A 11 8.89 1.13 -1.20
CA LEU A 11 8.54 2.11 -2.22
C LEU A 11 9.65 2.13 -3.26
N THR A 12 9.29 2.10 -4.54
CA THR A 12 10.26 2.14 -5.65
C THR A 12 9.84 3.19 -6.68
N PRO A 13 10.73 4.10 -7.10
CA PRO A 13 12.08 4.32 -6.57
C PRO A 13 12.04 4.91 -5.15
N CYS A 14 13.05 4.58 -4.35
CA CYS A 14 13.31 5.21 -3.05
C CYS A 14 14.82 5.20 -2.79
N ASP A 15 15.45 6.35 -3.02
CA ASP A 15 16.92 6.49 -2.90
C ASP A 15 17.36 6.95 -1.50
N THR A 16 16.42 7.37 -0.65
CA THR A 16 16.66 7.93 0.69
C THR A 16 15.60 7.49 1.69
N ASP A 17 15.92 7.51 2.98
CA ASP A 17 14.94 7.38 4.07
C ASP A 17 14.85 8.72 4.83
N PRO A 18 13.68 9.41 4.85
CA PRO A 18 12.41 8.99 4.26
C PRO A 18 12.41 9.02 2.73
N CYS A 19 11.59 8.16 2.12
CA CYS A 19 11.41 8.11 0.67
C CYS A 19 10.83 9.41 0.13
N ILE A 20 11.47 9.98 -0.89
CA ILE A 20 10.98 11.18 -1.57
C ILE A 20 10.15 10.77 -2.78
N LEU A 21 8.85 11.09 -2.74
CA LEU A 21 7.95 10.89 -3.88
C LEU A 21 7.99 12.12 -4.80
N VAL A 22 8.49 11.93 -6.02
CA VAL A 22 8.61 13.01 -7.00
C VAL A 22 7.31 13.15 -7.77
N LYS A 23 6.72 14.35 -7.77
CA LYS A 23 5.52 14.66 -8.57
C LYS A 23 5.79 14.39 -10.05
N GLY A 24 4.81 13.81 -10.74
CA GLY A 24 4.94 13.51 -12.16
C GLY A 24 5.75 12.25 -12.47
N SER A 25 6.02 11.41 -11.47
CA SER A 25 6.76 10.15 -11.63
C SER A 25 5.92 8.93 -11.28
N ASN A 26 6.32 7.78 -11.81
CA ASN A 26 5.74 6.50 -11.43
C ASN A 26 6.42 5.95 -10.19
N ILE A 27 5.61 5.41 -9.29
CA ILE A 27 6.06 4.72 -8.09
C ILE A 27 5.38 3.37 -8.00
N THR A 28 6.01 2.46 -7.26
CA THR A 28 5.43 1.18 -6.85
C THR A 28 5.48 1.10 -5.33
N LEU A 29 4.33 0.88 -4.71
CA LEU A 29 4.20 0.53 -3.29
C LEU A 29 4.01 -0.98 -3.19
N ALA A 30 4.85 -1.64 -2.39
CA ALA A 30 4.68 -3.04 -2.02
C ALA A 30 4.61 -3.17 -0.50
N ILE A 31 3.54 -3.80 0.00
CA ILE A 31 3.36 -4.10 1.42
C ILE A 31 3.33 -5.60 1.57
N THR A 32 4.31 -6.12 2.29
CA THR A 32 4.36 -7.53 2.65
C THR A 32 3.87 -7.71 4.08
N PHE A 33 2.86 -8.54 4.28
CA PHE A 33 2.25 -8.79 5.58
C PHE A 33 1.98 -10.27 5.83
N GLN A 34 1.85 -10.64 7.09
CA GLN A 34 1.36 -11.96 7.51
C GLN A 34 -0.03 -11.81 8.10
N SER A 35 -0.95 -12.67 7.64
CA SER A 35 -2.29 -12.75 8.24
C SER A 35 -2.36 -13.86 9.28
N GLY A 36 -3.03 -13.60 10.39
CA GLY A 36 -3.40 -14.52 11.44
C GLY A 36 -4.85 -14.99 11.37
N ALA A 37 -5.63 -14.54 10.36
CA ALA A 37 -6.99 -15.01 10.12
C ALA A 37 -7.34 -15.10 8.63
N PHE A 38 -8.47 -15.75 8.37
CA PHE A 38 -9.17 -15.62 7.10
C PHE A 38 -9.70 -14.18 6.93
N ILE A 39 -9.44 -13.57 5.78
CA ILE A 39 -9.90 -12.22 5.45
C ILE A 39 -10.47 -12.23 4.02
N ASP A 40 -11.71 -11.76 3.91
CA ASP A 40 -12.29 -11.32 2.64
C ASP A 40 -11.92 -9.85 2.45
N ALA A 41 -10.93 -9.58 1.61
CA ALA A 41 -10.31 -8.27 1.53
C ALA A 41 -11.17 -7.32 0.68
N GLY A 42 -11.32 -6.08 1.16
CA GLY A 42 -11.98 -5.01 0.41
C GLY A 42 -10.98 -4.18 -0.40
N ARG A 43 -11.06 -2.86 -0.23
CA ARG A 43 -10.20 -1.88 -0.92
C ARG A 43 -9.11 -1.34 0.00
N SER A 44 -7.98 -0.97 -0.60
CA SER A 44 -6.95 -0.21 0.10
C SER A 44 -7.36 1.24 0.29
N ARG A 45 -6.77 1.90 1.28
CA ARG A 45 -6.93 3.33 1.55
C ARG A 45 -5.56 3.93 1.82
N VAL A 46 -5.25 5.04 1.17
CA VAL A 46 -3.97 5.74 1.36
C VAL A 46 -4.23 7.19 1.73
N GLN A 47 -3.49 7.67 2.73
CA GLN A 47 -3.60 9.04 3.22
C GLN A 47 -2.21 9.67 3.33
N GLY A 48 -2.06 10.89 2.81
CA GLY A 48 -0.93 11.76 3.08
C GLY A 48 -1.22 12.68 4.25
N VAL A 49 -0.18 13.13 4.96
CA VAL A 49 -0.30 14.18 5.98
C VAL A 49 0.36 15.44 5.46
N TYR A 50 -0.41 16.52 5.35
CA TYR A 50 0.05 17.84 4.93
C TYR A 50 -0.50 18.88 5.91
N GLU A 51 0.36 19.77 6.42
CA GLU A 51 0.00 20.78 7.45
C GLU A 51 -0.81 20.22 8.64
N GLY A 52 -0.48 19.00 9.07
CA GLY A 52 -1.16 18.30 10.17
C GLY A 52 -2.56 17.77 9.84
N ARG A 53 -3.00 17.83 8.58
CA ARG A 53 -4.27 17.28 8.09
C ARG A 53 -4.04 16.04 7.24
N TYR A 54 -4.97 15.08 7.33
CA TYR A 54 -4.99 13.91 6.48
C TYR A 54 -5.70 14.22 5.16
N HIS A 55 -5.03 13.93 4.05
CA HIS A 55 -5.56 14.07 2.70
C HIS A 55 -5.59 12.70 2.01
N PRO A 56 -6.73 12.30 1.40
CA PRO A 56 -6.80 11.04 0.68
C PRO A 56 -5.89 11.07 -0.55
N VAL A 57 -5.26 9.94 -0.85
CA VAL A 57 -4.44 9.73 -2.04
C VAL A 57 -5.16 8.74 -2.95
N GLU A 58 -6.30 9.19 -3.50
CA GLU A 58 -7.28 8.34 -4.19
C GLU A 58 -6.69 7.53 -5.34
N TYR A 59 -5.69 8.06 -6.03
CA TYR A 59 -5.02 7.38 -7.16
C TYR A 59 -4.19 6.14 -6.75
N MET A 60 -4.02 5.91 -5.44
CA MET A 60 -3.35 4.71 -4.90
C MET A 60 -4.36 3.70 -4.32
N GLU A 61 -5.66 4.02 -4.31
CA GLU A 61 -6.69 3.15 -3.77
C GLU A 61 -7.14 2.13 -4.81
N THR A 62 -6.99 0.85 -4.49
CA THR A 62 -7.32 -0.27 -5.38
C THR A 62 -8.16 -1.30 -4.66
N ASP A 63 -8.81 -2.19 -5.41
CA ASP A 63 -9.21 -3.47 -4.85
C ASP A 63 -7.95 -4.23 -4.38
N ILE A 64 -7.98 -4.80 -3.17
CA ILE A 64 -6.80 -5.49 -2.63
C ILE A 64 -6.55 -6.79 -3.40
N CYS A 65 -7.61 -7.54 -3.69
CA CYS A 65 -7.50 -8.88 -4.29
C CYS A 65 -6.97 -8.85 -5.72
N GLY A 66 -7.24 -7.78 -6.48
CA GLY A 66 -6.64 -7.57 -7.80
C GLY A 66 -5.12 -7.33 -7.81
N HIS A 67 -4.52 -7.09 -6.64
CA HIS A 67 -3.13 -6.65 -6.49
C HIS A 67 -2.34 -7.47 -5.46
N LEU A 68 -2.87 -8.63 -5.07
CA LEU A 68 -2.30 -9.46 -4.02
C LEU A 68 -1.59 -10.69 -4.59
N ASN A 69 -0.43 -11.01 -4.03
CA ASN A 69 0.26 -12.27 -4.26
C ASN A 69 0.66 -12.92 -2.93
N PRO A 70 0.24 -14.17 -2.62
CA PRO A 70 -0.72 -14.99 -3.37
C PRO A 70 -2.09 -14.31 -3.56
N PRO A 71 -2.90 -14.73 -4.55
CA PRO A 71 -4.22 -14.15 -4.76
C PRO A 71 -5.16 -14.48 -3.61
N CYS A 72 -6.24 -13.70 -3.50
CA CYS A 72 -7.31 -13.90 -2.53
C CYS A 72 -7.99 -15.28 -2.64
N PRO A 73 -8.68 -15.73 -1.57
CA PRO A 73 -8.82 -15.05 -0.28
C PRO A 73 -7.55 -15.14 0.58
N ILE A 74 -7.47 -14.25 1.58
CA ILE A 74 -6.35 -14.22 2.52
C ILE A 74 -6.61 -15.26 3.61
N TYR A 75 -5.66 -16.18 3.83
CA TYR A 75 -5.74 -17.23 4.84
C TYR A 75 -4.83 -16.97 6.03
N ALA A 76 -5.22 -17.50 7.19
CA ALA A 76 -4.44 -17.45 8.41
C ALA A 76 -3.09 -18.18 8.25
N GLY A 77 -2.05 -17.66 8.88
CA GLY A 77 -0.69 -18.19 8.86
C GLY A 77 0.12 -17.81 7.61
N SER A 78 -0.53 -17.35 6.55
CA SER A 78 0.10 -17.07 5.26
C SER A 78 0.65 -15.66 5.15
N LYS A 79 1.72 -15.53 4.35
CA LYS A 79 2.35 -14.27 3.99
C LYS A 79 1.87 -13.84 2.61
N TYR A 80 1.58 -12.55 2.48
CA TYR A 80 1.08 -11.93 1.26
C TYR A 80 1.86 -10.65 0.95
N THR A 81 1.92 -10.30 -0.32
CA THR A 81 2.43 -9.02 -0.81
C THR A 81 1.33 -8.34 -1.63
N TYR A 82 0.90 -7.18 -1.17
CA TYR A 82 0.04 -6.25 -1.91
C TYR A 82 0.95 -5.29 -2.68
N SER A 83 0.77 -5.16 -3.99
CA SER A 83 1.64 -4.32 -4.84
C SER A 83 0.85 -3.48 -5.83
N VAL A 84 1.08 -2.16 -5.81
CA VAL A 84 0.43 -1.20 -6.72
C VAL A 84 1.47 -0.28 -7.33
N SER A 85 1.46 -0.19 -8.65
CA SER A 85 2.18 0.83 -9.41
C SER A 85 1.24 1.94 -9.81
N THR A 86 1.64 3.18 -9.56
CA THR A 86 0.79 4.36 -9.80
C THR A 86 1.62 5.60 -10.08
N PHE A 87 0.94 6.67 -10.53
CA PHE A 87 1.56 7.93 -10.90
C PHE A 87 1.34 8.98 -9.80
N VAL A 88 2.42 9.60 -9.33
CA VAL A 88 2.34 10.67 -8.33
C VAL A 88 1.76 11.93 -8.99
N SER A 89 0.52 12.26 -8.62
CA SER A 89 -0.18 13.41 -9.18
C SER A 89 0.60 14.72 -8.98
N THR A 90 0.64 15.54 -10.03
CA THR A 90 1.20 16.90 -9.97
C THR A 90 0.30 17.87 -9.20
N GLY A 91 -0.99 17.53 -9.06
CA GLY A 91 -2.00 18.33 -8.35
C GLY A 91 -2.10 18.02 -6.85
N PHE A 92 -1.15 17.29 -6.26
CA PHE A 92 -1.06 17.15 -4.80
C PHE A 92 -0.56 18.48 -4.23
N HIS A 93 -1.45 19.24 -3.57
CA HIS A 93 -1.20 20.55 -2.99
C HIS A 93 -1.30 20.50 -1.47
#